data_AF-A0A7L0KDE1-F1
#
_entry.id   AF-A0A7L0KDE1-F1
#
_cell.length_a   1.000
_cell.length_b   1.000
_cell.length_c   1.000
_cell.angle_alpha   90.00
_cell.angle_beta   90.00
_cell.angle_gamma   90.00
#
_symmetry.space_group_name_H-M   'P 1'
#
loop_
_entity.id
_entity.type
_entity.pdbx_description
1 polymer ?
#
loop_
_entity_poly.entity_id
_entity_poly.type
_entity_poly.pdbx_seq_one_letter_code
_entity_poly.pdbx_strand_id
1 'polypeptide(L)'
;KEILEKYHDLFTLQWEGVIGNIRVPSQAEWEQLLTNCSLFYLHLLCWTSLLLVRIFFPECHLMILLDLVRSKQSYQRMTNSDIHKSSLHFAIERPTETAMLLSLTGVRSIIANQWYTTLQENAERLEILSENLLSIGRTTGQTVHILQK
;
A
#
# COMPACT_ATOMS: atom_id res chain seq x y z
N LYS A 1 -5.84 -7.77 11.84
CA LYS A 1 -5.40 -7.76 13.25
C LYS A 1 -4.48 -8.95 13.52
N GLU A 2 -4.89 -10.13 13.05
CA GLU A 2 -4.13 -11.39 13.14
C GLU A 2 -2.67 -11.30 12.71
N ILE A 3 -2.34 -10.63 11.59
CA ILE A 3 -0.95 -10.52 11.11
C ILE A 3 -0.06 -9.66 12.03
N LEU A 4 -0.59 -8.55 12.53
CA LEU A 4 0.14 -7.69 13.46
C LEU A 4 0.43 -8.44 14.76
N GLU A 5 -0.58 -9.15 15.27
CA GLU A 5 -0.46 -9.97 16.48
C GLU A 5 0.50 -11.16 16.25
N LYS A 6 0.45 -11.81 15.07
CA LYS A 6 1.31 -12.96 14.70
C LYS A 6 2.80 -12.62 14.68
N TYR A 7 3.16 -11.43 14.20
CA TYR A 7 4.56 -11.02 14.05
C TYR A 7 5.02 -10.01 15.12
N HIS A 8 4.15 -9.69 16.10
CA HIS A 8 4.37 -8.69 17.14
C HIS A 8 5.71 -8.82 17.85
N ASP A 9 5.95 -9.98 18.42
CA ASP A 9 7.07 -10.17 19.35
C ASP A 9 8.43 -10.27 18.65
N LEU A 10 8.44 -10.56 17.35
CA LEU A 10 9.66 -10.82 16.57
C LEU A 10 10.03 -9.70 15.59
N PHE A 11 9.05 -9.03 15.00
CA PHE A 11 9.31 -8.14 13.85
C PHE A 11 8.54 -6.82 13.86
N THR A 12 7.42 -6.69 14.61
CA THR A 12 6.52 -5.53 14.46
C THR A 12 6.53 -4.54 15.63
N LEU A 13 7.47 -4.67 16.58
CA LEU A 13 7.63 -3.72 17.71
C LEU A 13 7.80 -2.25 17.29
N GLN A 14 8.25 -1.98 16.05
CA GLN A 14 8.42 -0.63 15.49
C GLN A 14 7.41 -0.32 14.37
N TRP A 15 6.39 -1.14 14.16
CA TRP A 15 5.40 -0.89 13.12
C TRP A 15 4.43 0.20 13.58
N GLU A 16 4.44 1.31 12.86
CA GLU A 16 3.51 2.41 13.03
C GLU A 16 2.52 2.41 11.86
N GLY A 17 1.23 2.61 12.15
CA GLY A 17 0.23 2.65 11.09
C GLY A 17 -1.19 2.84 11.60
N VAL A 18 -2.10 3.09 10.66
CA VAL A 18 -3.53 3.27 10.94
C VAL A 18 -4.32 2.11 10.35
N ILE A 19 -5.09 1.44 11.20
CA ILE A 19 -6.03 0.39 10.78
C ILE A 19 -7.32 1.09 10.34
N GLY A 20 -7.71 0.92 9.07
CA GLY A 20 -8.81 1.63 8.40
C GLY A 20 -10.22 1.50 9.00
N ASN A 21 -10.38 0.77 10.11
CA ASN A 21 -11.63 0.73 10.88
C ASN A 21 -11.72 1.80 11.98
N ILE A 22 -10.64 2.54 12.24
CA ILE A 22 -10.58 3.50 13.37
C ILE A 22 -10.80 4.94 12.88
N ARG A 23 -10.08 5.36 11.83
CA ARG A 23 -10.20 6.69 11.19
C ARG A 23 -9.45 6.74 9.86
N VAL A 24 -9.83 7.66 8.98
CA VAL A 24 -9.02 8.03 7.81
C VAL A 24 -7.93 9.00 8.30
N PRO A 25 -6.64 8.73 8.07
CA PRO A 25 -5.57 9.65 8.47
C PRO A 25 -5.63 10.95 7.67
N SER A 26 -5.27 12.06 8.31
CA SER A 26 -5.07 13.34 7.64
C SER A 26 -3.80 13.32 6.77
N GLN A 27 -3.67 14.28 5.85
CA GLN A 27 -2.49 14.40 4.99
C GLN A 27 -1.19 14.50 5.81
N ALA A 28 -1.16 15.33 6.85
CA ALA A 28 0.02 15.52 7.68
C ALA A 28 0.43 14.23 8.42
N GLU A 29 -0.54 13.40 8.83
CA GLU A 29 -0.26 12.11 9.47
C GLU A 29 0.35 11.12 8.48
N TRP A 30 -0.11 11.11 7.23
CA TRP A 30 0.53 10.31 6.18
C TRP A 30 1.95 10.77 5.89
N GLU A 31 2.16 12.09 5.76
CA GLU A 31 3.49 12.67 5.55
C GLU A 31 4.45 12.27 6.68
N GLN A 32 4.00 12.35 7.93
CA GLN A 32 4.80 11.98 9.09
C GLN A 32 5.11 10.48 9.12
N LEU A 33 4.11 9.62 8.90
CA LEU A 33 4.30 8.17 8.86
C LEU A 33 5.29 7.78 7.75
N LEU A 34 5.19 8.40 6.57
CA LEU A 34 6.02 8.03 5.43
C LEU A 34 7.46 8.56 5.49
N THR A 35 7.72 9.66 6.21
CA THR A 35 9.05 10.27 6.29
C THR A 35 10.04 9.42 7.11
N ASN A 36 9.55 8.68 8.12
CA ASN A 36 10.40 7.93 9.07
C ASN A 36 10.36 6.40 8.85
N CYS A 37 9.69 5.89 7.82
CA CYS A 37 9.52 4.45 7.61
C CYS A 37 10.58 3.85 6.67
N SER A 38 11.23 2.78 7.13
CA SER A 38 12.10 1.92 6.30
C SER A 38 11.30 0.89 5.48
N LEU A 39 10.11 0.52 5.93
CA LEU A 39 9.18 -0.42 5.30
C LEU A 39 7.74 0.09 5.43
N PHE A 40 6.97 0.13 4.35
CA PHE A 40 5.59 0.61 4.38
C PHE A 40 4.60 -0.41 3.82
N TYR A 41 3.60 -0.74 4.64
CA TYR A 41 2.48 -1.60 4.24
C TYR A 41 1.21 -0.75 4.13
N LEU A 42 0.70 -0.58 2.90
CA LEU A 42 -0.53 0.17 2.67
C LEU A 42 -1.65 -0.78 2.22
N HIS A 43 -2.65 -0.94 3.08
CA HIS A 43 -3.93 -1.57 2.73
C HIS A 43 -5.02 -0.50 2.57
N LEU A 44 -5.23 -0.14 1.30
CA LEU A 44 -6.44 0.41 0.68
C LEU A 44 -6.91 1.86 0.88
N LEU A 45 -7.31 2.37 -0.30
CA LEU A 45 -8.33 3.36 -0.66
C LEU A 45 -7.90 4.84 -0.73
N CYS A 46 -7.72 5.23 -1.99
CA CYS A 46 -8.09 6.53 -2.57
C CYS A 46 -7.30 7.75 -2.11
N TRP A 47 -5.99 7.64 -2.00
CA TRP A 47 -5.14 8.82 -2.05
C TRP A 47 -3.94 8.46 -2.91
N THR A 48 -3.95 8.87 -4.17
CA THR A 48 -3.23 10.09 -4.54
C THR A 48 -3.14 10.25 -6.04
N SER A 49 -3.54 11.42 -6.49
CA SER A 49 -3.14 11.93 -7.77
C SER A 49 -2.19 13.14 -7.64
N LEU A 50 -2.18 13.91 -6.55
CA LEU A 50 -1.31 15.11 -6.49
C LEU A 50 -0.47 15.32 -5.23
N LEU A 51 -0.66 14.53 -4.18
CA LEU A 51 0.03 14.77 -2.90
C LEU A 51 1.37 14.05 -2.78
N LEU A 52 1.57 12.91 -3.46
CA LEU A 52 2.86 12.20 -3.43
C LEU A 52 4.00 13.00 -4.07
N VAL A 53 3.70 13.87 -5.05
CA VAL A 53 4.74 14.66 -5.76
C VAL A 53 5.48 15.63 -4.83
N ARG A 54 4.87 16.01 -3.69
CA ARG A 54 5.48 16.90 -2.71
C ARG A 54 6.34 16.18 -1.66
N ILE A 55 6.31 14.86 -1.62
CA ILE A 55 6.90 14.08 -0.54
C ILE A 55 8.03 13.22 -1.11
N PHE A 56 9.23 13.40 -0.59
CA PHE A 56 10.39 12.56 -0.91
C PHE A 56 10.51 11.48 0.16
N PHE A 57 10.67 10.23 -0.23
CA PHE A 57 10.80 9.05 0.63
C PHE A 57 12.21 8.43 0.54
N PRO A 58 13.27 9.14 0.96
CA PRO A 58 14.66 8.67 0.77
C PRO A 58 14.95 7.33 1.44
N GLU A 59 14.25 7.03 2.54
CA GLU A 59 14.50 5.85 3.38
C GLU A 59 13.56 4.67 3.11
N CYS A 60 12.59 4.83 2.21
CA CYS A 60 11.62 3.77 1.93
C CYS A 60 12.24 2.68 1.03
N HIS A 61 12.56 1.53 1.63
CA HIS A 61 13.17 0.41 0.91
C HIS A 61 12.15 -0.41 0.14
N LEU A 62 10.97 -0.61 0.73
CA LEU A 62 9.90 -1.41 0.16
C LEU A 62 8.54 -0.81 0.53
N MET A 63 7.71 -0.63 -0.49
CA MET A 63 6.30 -0.30 -0.37
C MET A 63 5.44 -1.43 -0.94
N ILE A 64 4.48 -1.91 -0.15
CA ILE A 64 3.53 -2.94 -0.56
C ILE A 64 2.14 -2.30 -0.66
N LEU A 65 1.58 -2.30 -1.87
CA LEU A 65 0.28 -1.73 -2.24
C LEU A 65 -0.69 -2.86 -2.60
N LEU A 66 -1.50 -3.28 -1.62
CA LEU A 66 -2.57 -4.26 -1.85
C LEU A 66 -3.91 -3.53 -1.97
N ASP A 67 -4.06 -2.76 -3.04
CA ASP A 67 -5.21 -1.94 -3.38
C ASP A 67 -6.13 -2.59 -4.43
N LEU A 68 -6.91 -1.78 -5.16
CA LEU A 68 -7.83 -2.22 -6.22
C LEU A 68 -8.92 -3.23 -5.78
N VAL A 69 -9.27 -3.25 -4.49
CA VAL A 69 -10.39 -4.07 -4.01
C VAL A 69 -11.71 -3.51 -4.50
N ARG A 70 -12.46 -4.31 -5.26
CA ARG A 70 -13.83 -3.97 -5.68
C ARG A 70 -14.85 -4.59 -4.73
N SER A 71 -15.34 -3.79 -3.80
CA SER A 71 -16.60 -4.06 -3.08
C SER A 71 -17.69 -3.07 -3.50
N LYS A 72 -18.96 -3.46 -3.43
CA LYS A 72 -20.10 -2.58 -3.73
C LYS A 72 -20.04 -1.27 -2.91
N GLN A 73 -19.58 -1.36 -1.67
CA GLN A 73 -19.39 -0.20 -0.79
C GLN A 73 -18.20 0.67 -1.20
N SER A 74 -17.06 0.07 -1.55
CA SER A 74 -15.89 0.82 -2.05
C SER A 74 -16.21 1.54 -3.36
N TYR A 75 -16.96 0.90 -4.26
CA TYR A 75 -17.40 1.49 -5.51
C TYR A 75 -18.28 2.72 -5.26
N GLN A 76 -19.25 2.62 -4.34
CA GLN A 76 -20.09 3.76 -3.95
C GLN A 76 -19.29 4.92 -3.33
N ARG A 77 -18.30 4.63 -2.49
CA ARG A 77 -17.41 5.67 -1.92
C ARG A 77 -16.55 6.33 -2.99
N MET A 78 -15.96 5.53 -3.89
CA MET A 78 -15.16 6.03 -5.01
C MET A 78 -16.00 6.90 -5.94
N THR A 79 -17.18 6.45 -6.37
CA THR A 79 -18.06 7.24 -7.23
C THR A 79 -18.45 8.57 -6.62
N ASN A 80 -18.57 8.67 -5.29
CA ASN A 80 -18.88 9.92 -4.60
C ASN A 80 -17.67 10.86 -4.49
N SER A 81 -16.45 10.32 -4.28
CA SER A 81 -15.21 11.12 -4.28
C SER A 81 -14.75 11.54 -5.67
N ASP A 82 -15.11 10.77 -6.68
CA ASP A 82 -14.65 10.91 -8.06
C ASP A 82 -15.41 11.98 -8.85
N ILE A 83 -16.55 12.48 -8.33
CA ILE A 83 -17.40 13.51 -8.96
C ILE A 83 -16.61 14.79 -9.29
N HIS A 84 -15.56 15.09 -8.51
CA HIS A 84 -14.76 16.31 -8.65
C HIS A 84 -13.34 16.08 -9.19
N LYS A 85 -12.97 14.83 -9.55
CA LYS A 85 -11.61 14.53 -10.03
C LYS A 85 -11.46 14.89 -11.51
N SER A 86 -10.33 15.51 -11.86
CA SER A 86 -10.02 15.78 -13.26
C SER A 86 -9.55 14.52 -13.99
N SER A 87 -9.61 14.52 -15.33
CA SER A 87 -9.09 13.43 -16.16
C SER A 87 -7.62 13.09 -15.87
N LEU A 88 -6.82 14.11 -15.52
CA LEU A 88 -5.42 13.92 -15.11
C LEU A 88 -5.30 13.15 -13.79
N HIS A 89 -6.23 13.37 -12.84
CA HIS A 89 -6.23 12.63 -11.58
C HIS A 89 -6.50 11.14 -11.80
N PHE A 90 -7.41 10.79 -12.71
CA PHE A 90 -7.66 9.39 -13.07
C PHE A 90 -6.49 8.73 -13.78
N ALA A 91 -5.75 9.48 -14.60
CA ALA A 91 -4.61 8.93 -15.34
C ALA A 91 -3.49 8.47 -14.40
N ILE A 92 -3.21 9.24 -13.35
CA ILE A 92 -2.12 8.96 -12.41
C ILE A 92 -2.50 8.02 -11.26
N GLU A 93 -3.80 7.82 -11.01
CA GLU A 93 -4.33 6.79 -10.10
C GLU A 93 -4.27 5.36 -10.68
N ARG A 94 -3.82 5.21 -11.92
CA ARG A 94 -3.59 3.90 -12.51
C ARG A 94 -2.38 3.23 -11.85
N PRO A 95 -2.37 1.88 -11.72
CA PRO A 95 -1.34 1.18 -10.95
C PRO A 95 0.09 1.44 -11.46
N THR A 96 0.27 1.50 -12.78
CA THR A 96 1.58 1.73 -13.40
C THR A 96 2.07 3.16 -13.15
N GLU A 97 1.21 4.15 -13.39
CA GLU A 97 1.50 5.57 -13.17
C GLU A 97 1.75 5.87 -11.69
N THR A 98 1.00 5.26 -10.78
CA THR A 98 1.25 5.33 -9.33
C THR A 98 2.63 4.76 -8.98
N ALA A 99 3.00 3.60 -9.52
CA ALA A 99 4.33 3.02 -9.29
C ALA A 99 5.46 3.91 -9.84
N MET A 100 5.25 4.54 -11.00
CA MET A 100 6.20 5.50 -11.56
C MET A 100 6.39 6.72 -10.63
N LEU A 101 5.29 7.29 -10.12
CA LEU A 101 5.35 8.41 -9.19
C LEU A 101 6.08 8.04 -7.90
N LEU A 102 5.79 6.88 -7.31
CA LEU A 102 6.48 6.39 -6.11
C LEU A 102 7.98 6.14 -6.35
N SER A 103 8.35 5.70 -7.55
CA SER A 103 9.76 5.55 -7.91
C SER A 103 10.45 6.90 -7.98
N LEU A 104 9.78 7.92 -8.54
CA LEU A 104 10.30 9.29 -8.62
C LEU A 104 10.44 9.96 -7.25
N THR A 105 9.63 9.57 -6.27
CA THR A 105 9.73 10.06 -4.89
C THR A 105 10.80 9.35 -4.06
N GLY A 106 11.49 8.34 -4.61
CA GLY A 106 12.65 7.70 -3.95
C GLY A 106 12.37 6.32 -3.35
N VAL A 107 11.17 5.75 -3.52
CA VAL A 107 10.88 4.38 -3.08
C VAL A 107 11.73 3.38 -3.88
N ARG A 108 12.50 2.53 -3.19
CA ARG A 108 13.46 1.60 -3.84
C ARG A 108 12.83 0.36 -4.45
N SER A 109 11.73 -0.15 -3.88
CA SER A 109 11.03 -1.33 -4.36
C SER A 109 9.54 -1.20 -4.10
N ILE A 110 8.72 -1.60 -5.08
CA ILE A 110 7.26 -1.49 -5.01
C ILE A 110 6.65 -2.85 -5.39
N ILE A 111 5.77 -3.37 -4.54
CA ILE A 111 4.91 -4.51 -4.84
C ILE A 111 3.49 -3.99 -4.90
N ALA A 112 2.80 -4.15 -6.03
CA ALA A 112 1.47 -3.60 -6.24
C ALA A 112 0.55 -4.54 -7.01
N ASN A 113 -0.76 -4.38 -6.83
CA ASN A 113 -1.76 -5.06 -7.66
C ASN A 113 -1.83 -4.41 -9.04
N GLN A 114 -1.79 -5.23 -10.10
CA GLN A 114 -1.98 -4.73 -11.47
C GLN A 114 -3.46 -4.67 -11.88
N TRP A 115 -4.28 -5.54 -11.29
CA TRP A 115 -5.70 -5.72 -11.64
C TRP A 115 -6.58 -5.63 -10.40
N TYR A 116 -7.89 -5.49 -10.62
CA TYR A 116 -8.86 -5.51 -9.53
C TYR A 116 -8.84 -6.85 -8.79
N THR A 117 -8.90 -6.79 -7.46
CA THR A 117 -8.85 -7.96 -6.58
C THR A 117 -10.02 -7.96 -5.60
N THR A 118 -10.13 -9.02 -4.81
CA THR A 118 -11.03 -9.05 -3.65
C THR A 118 -10.27 -8.77 -2.34
N LEU A 119 -11.00 -8.39 -1.29
CA LEU A 119 -10.40 -8.18 0.03
C LEU A 119 -9.74 -9.46 0.55
N GLN A 120 -10.42 -10.60 0.36
CA GLN A 120 -9.92 -11.91 0.78
C GLN A 120 -8.60 -12.24 0.07
N GLU A 121 -8.54 -12.05 -1.24
CA GLU A 121 -7.36 -12.34 -2.03
C GLU A 121 -6.17 -11.45 -1.63
N ASN A 122 -6.41 -10.16 -1.33
CA ASN A 122 -5.36 -9.29 -0.80
C ASN A 122 -4.93 -9.71 0.62
N ALA A 123 -5.84 -10.20 1.46
CA ALA A 123 -5.50 -10.71 2.78
C ALA A 123 -4.63 -11.97 2.70
N GLU A 124 -4.95 -12.90 1.80
CA GLU A 124 -4.15 -14.11 1.53
C GLU A 124 -2.76 -13.74 0.97
N ARG A 125 -2.69 -12.81 0.01
CA ARG A 125 -1.42 -12.28 -0.51
C ARG A 125 -0.58 -11.66 0.60
N LEU A 126 -1.19 -10.86 1.47
CA LEU A 126 -0.50 -10.24 2.59
C LEU A 126 0.12 -11.28 3.52
N GLU A 127 -0.60 -12.35 3.81
CA GLU A 127 -0.09 -13.43 4.66
C GLU A 127 1.15 -14.08 4.04
N ILE A 128 1.07 -14.43 2.75
CA ILE A 128 2.19 -15.02 2.01
C ILE A 128 3.38 -14.06 1.93
N LEU A 129 3.13 -12.78 1.64
CA LEU A 129 4.17 -11.74 1.61
C LEU A 129 4.87 -11.64 2.97
N SER A 130 4.09 -11.55 4.05
CA SER A 130 4.61 -11.37 5.41
C SER A 130 5.44 -12.57 5.84
N GLU A 131 4.95 -13.79 5.61
CA GLU A 131 5.67 -15.01 5.95
C GLU A 131 7.00 -15.13 5.19
N ASN A 132 6.98 -14.89 3.88
CA ASN A 132 8.18 -15.04 3.05
C ASN A 132 9.22 -13.95 3.29
N LEU A 133 8.78 -12.70 3.51
CA LEU A 133 9.69 -11.58 3.75
C LEU A 133 10.23 -11.55 5.18
N LEU A 134 9.38 -11.81 6.19
CA LEU A 134 9.76 -11.67 7.60
C LEU A 134 10.31 -12.98 8.18
N SER A 135 9.57 -14.08 8.05
CA SER A 135 9.94 -15.35 8.69
C SER A 135 10.98 -16.13 7.90
N ILE A 136 10.79 -16.23 6.58
CA ILE A 136 11.67 -17.02 5.71
C ILE A 136 12.87 -16.19 5.24
N GLY A 137 12.74 -14.86 5.18
CA GLY A 137 13.80 -13.95 4.75
C GLY A 137 14.10 -14.00 3.25
N ARG A 138 13.09 -14.33 2.42
CA ARG A 138 13.21 -14.29 0.95
C ARG A 138 13.30 -12.86 0.44
N THR A 139 13.98 -12.69 -0.68
CA THR A 139 14.02 -11.41 -1.39
C THR A 139 12.64 -11.05 -1.96
N THR A 140 12.38 -9.76 -2.18
CA THR A 140 11.11 -9.27 -2.76
C THR A 140 10.76 -9.96 -4.09
N GLY A 141 11.73 -10.12 -4.99
CA GLY A 141 11.54 -10.80 -6.27
C GLY A 141 11.17 -12.28 -6.12
N GLN A 142 11.84 -13.01 -5.22
CA GLN A 142 11.51 -14.41 -4.94
C GLN A 142 10.10 -14.54 -4.36
N THR A 143 9.72 -13.64 -3.45
CA THR A 143 8.40 -13.65 -2.83
C THR A 143 7.30 -13.36 -3.86
N VAL A 144 7.48 -12.34 -4.71
CA VAL A 144 6.48 -12.02 -5.77
C VAL A 144 6.33 -13.17 -6.75
N HIS A 145 7.41 -13.88 -7.10
CA HIS A 145 7.33 -15.05 -7.97
C HIS A 145 6.46 -16.18 -7.40
N ILE A 146 6.39 -16.33 -6.07
CA ILE A 146 5.50 -17.30 -5.42
C ILE A 146 4.03 -16.94 -5.63
N LEU A 147 3.71 -15.64 -5.59
CA LEU A 147 2.35 -15.13 -5.78
C LEU A 147 1.83 -15.23 -7.23
N GLN A 148 2.72 -15.53 -8.18
CA GLN A 148 2.38 -15.67 -9.61
C GLN A 148 1.98 -17.10 -10.00
N LYS A 149 2.01 -18.05 -9.06
CA LYS A 149 1.56 -19.44 -9.25
C LYS A 149 0.08 -19.58 -8.94
#